data_AF-A0A518AL05-F1
#
_entry.id   AF-A0A518AL05-F1
#
_cell.length_a   1.000
_cell.length_b   1.000
_cell.length_c   1.000
_cell.angle_alpha   90.00
_cell.angle_beta   90.00
_cell.angle_gamma   90.00
#
_symmetry.space_group_name_H-M   'P 1'
#
loop_
_entity.id
_entity.type
_entity.pdbx_description
1 polymer ?
#
loop_
_entity_poly.entity_id
_entity_poly.type
_entity_poly.pdbx_seq_one_letter_code
_entity_poly.pdbx_strand_id
1 'polypeptide(L)'
;MIARLFGWLTISLLVAAMARFAMAALGLGNDWAFRDSWLGIGMLSAGVLLGCAVWLFASKHRRRLKLLAGGLVLPLSCLLIAIFPPLWLLNTVDYFTAATFCFDTSDKVLAITIDDAIDPVTTSAILDLLDEHAVQATFFVMTDTTGEQPELSSTILQRIAETHELGNHQTRDQPAWQMSADTFAADVAEAQHTLSDFGSVRWLRPGAGVLTLSMAGAAESQDLQLLLGNVFPWDSHHTSVSFSSRYVMGRVRPGAVVVLHDQGARGERTLAVLREIIPQLQQQGYRLVTVSELAKLAAKQ
;
A
#
# COMPACT_ATOMS: atom_id res chain seq x y z
N MET A 1 26.46 5.84 -12.46
CA MET A 1 26.49 5.14 -11.15
C MET A 1 25.14 4.52 -10.80
N ILE A 2 24.03 5.26 -10.97
CA ILE A 2 22.64 4.80 -10.72
C ILE A 2 22.21 3.62 -11.62
N ALA A 3 22.63 3.59 -12.89
CA ALA A 3 22.33 2.48 -13.80
C ALA A 3 23.04 1.15 -13.45
N ARG A 4 24.12 1.19 -12.66
CA ARG A 4 24.80 -0.02 -12.17
C ARG A 4 24.03 -0.62 -10.99
N LEU A 5 23.57 0.20 -10.05
CA LEU A 5 22.78 -0.26 -8.89
C LEU A 5 21.46 -0.95 -9.29
N PHE A 6 20.75 -0.44 -10.30
CA PHE A 6 19.56 -1.10 -10.86
C PHE A 6 19.87 -2.45 -11.52
N GLY A 7 21.03 -2.59 -12.15
CA GLY A 7 21.49 -3.86 -12.73
C GLY A 7 21.80 -4.92 -11.68
N TRP A 8 22.41 -4.56 -10.55
CA TRP A 8 22.72 -5.50 -9.48
C TRP A 8 21.48 -5.96 -8.71
N LEU A 9 20.51 -5.06 -8.50
CA LEU A 9 19.24 -5.40 -7.84
C LEU A 9 18.39 -6.34 -8.71
N THR A 10 18.31 -6.07 -10.02
CA THR A 10 17.57 -6.91 -10.97
C THR A 10 18.23 -8.28 -11.18
N ILE A 11 19.57 -8.36 -11.21
CA ILE A 11 20.29 -9.64 -11.30
C ILE A 11 20.13 -10.45 -10.01
N SER A 12 20.16 -9.82 -8.84
CA SER A 12 19.99 -10.53 -7.56
C SER A 12 18.58 -11.09 -7.40
N LEU A 13 17.57 -10.34 -7.83
CA LEU A 13 16.18 -10.81 -7.88
C LEU A 13 15.99 -11.95 -8.90
N LEU A 14 16.69 -11.90 -10.04
CA LEU A 14 16.64 -12.96 -11.05
C LEU A 14 17.31 -14.26 -10.56
N VAL A 15 18.46 -14.16 -9.90
CA VAL A 15 19.19 -15.31 -9.33
C VAL A 15 18.39 -15.94 -8.19
N ALA A 16 17.74 -15.13 -7.35
CA ALA A 16 16.86 -15.62 -6.29
C ALA A 16 15.60 -16.32 -6.85
N ALA A 17 15.02 -15.78 -7.94
CA ALA A 17 13.90 -16.41 -8.64
C ALA A 17 14.29 -17.75 -9.29
N MET A 18 15.48 -17.84 -9.90
CA MET A 18 16.00 -19.10 -10.47
C MET A 18 16.33 -20.14 -9.39
N ALA A 19 16.90 -19.73 -8.26
CA ALA A 19 17.17 -20.61 -7.13
C ALA A 19 15.89 -21.21 -6.55
N ARG A 20 14.80 -20.43 -6.51
CA ARG A 20 13.49 -20.92 -6.05
C ARG A 20 12.75 -21.75 -7.09
N PHE A 21 12.93 -21.49 -8.39
CA PHE A 21 12.47 -22.39 -9.46
C PHE A 21 13.10 -23.79 -9.33
N ALA A 22 14.38 -23.86 -8.99
CA ALA A 22 15.06 -25.13 -8.72
C ALA A 22 14.48 -25.83 -7.47
N MET A 23 14.17 -25.08 -6.40
CA MET A 23 13.56 -25.65 -5.18
C MET A 23 12.12 -26.11 -5.38
N ALA A 24 11.33 -25.41 -6.19
CA ALA A 24 9.96 -25.79 -6.55
C ALA A 24 9.92 -26.99 -7.50
N ALA A 25 10.84 -27.07 -8.48
CA ALA A 25 11.01 -28.24 -9.35
C ALA A 25 11.45 -29.50 -8.57
N LEU A 26 12.02 -29.32 -7.37
CA LEU A 26 12.40 -30.40 -6.44
C LEU A 26 11.29 -30.71 -5.41
N GLY A 27 10.11 -30.08 -5.50
CA GLY A 27 8.95 -30.38 -4.65
C GLY A 27 9.06 -29.90 -3.20
N LEU A 28 9.84 -28.84 -2.93
CA LEU A 28 10.13 -28.36 -1.57
C LEU A 28 9.29 -27.14 -1.12
N GLY A 29 8.09 -26.89 -1.68
CA GLY A 29 7.24 -25.76 -1.29
C GLY A 29 5.74 -26.04 -1.39
N ASN A 30 4.96 -25.55 -0.41
CA ASN A 30 3.51 -25.71 -0.35
C ASN A 30 2.78 -24.76 -1.31
N ASP A 31 1.93 -25.33 -2.16
CA ASP A 31 1.23 -24.73 -3.28
C ASP A 31 -0.09 -24.03 -2.89
N TRP A 32 -0.35 -22.87 -3.50
CA TRP A 32 -1.61 -22.57 -4.24
C TRP A 32 -1.58 -21.19 -4.93
N ALA A 33 -0.75 -20.25 -4.46
CA ALA A 33 -0.54 -18.91 -5.04
C ALA A 33 -0.04 -18.91 -6.51
N PHE A 34 0.18 -20.10 -7.07
CA PHE A 34 0.67 -20.36 -8.41
C PHE A 34 -0.43 -20.46 -9.48
N ARG A 35 -1.70 -20.72 -9.14
CA ARG A 35 -2.71 -21.10 -10.16
C ARG A 35 -3.28 -19.91 -10.95
N ASP A 36 -3.56 -18.79 -10.30
CA ASP A 36 -4.08 -17.58 -10.96
C ASP A 36 -2.99 -16.70 -11.57
N SER A 37 -1.73 -16.95 -11.19
CA SER A 37 -0.55 -16.37 -11.83
C SER A 37 -0.44 -16.82 -13.29
N TRP A 38 -0.94 -18.00 -13.68
CA TRP A 38 -0.81 -18.50 -15.07
C TRP A 38 -1.65 -17.74 -16.10
N LEU A 39 -2.77 -17.11 -15.73
CA LEU A 39 -3.53 -16.26 -16.65
C LEU A 39 -2.84 -14.90 -16.85
N GLY A 40 -2.30 -14.31 -15.79
CA GLY A 40 -1.50 -13.07 -15.86
C GLY A 40 -0.15 -13.27 -16.53
N ILE A 41 0.58 -14.33 -16.14
CA ILE A 41 1.81 -14.79 -16.80
C ILE A 41 1.48 -15.22 -18.22
N GLY A 42 0.36 -15.87 -18.50
CA GLY A 42 -0.07 -16.26 -19.85
C GLY A 42 -0.37 -15.07 -20.76
N MET A 43 -1.00 -14.01 -20.25
CA MET A 43 -1.25 -12.77 -20.99
C MET A 43 0.02 -11.95 -21.20
N LEU A 44 0.93 -11.91 -20.22
CA LEU A 44 2.27 -11.31 -20.36
C LEU A 44 3.17 -12.14 -21.27
N SER A 45 3.08 -13.47 -21.21
CA SER A 45 3.76 -14.39 -22.12
C SER A 45 3.23 -14.23 -23.52
N ALA A 46 1.92 -14.09 -23.72
CA ALA A 46 1.32 -13.81 -25.01
C ALA A 46 1.71 -12.42 -25.52
N GLY A 47 1.78 -11.40 -24.66
CA GLY A 47 2.24 -10.05 -25.02
C GLY A 47 3.74 -9.99 -25.35
N VAL A 48 4.58 -10.72 -24.61
CA VAL A 48 6.01 -10.86 -24.87
C VAL A 48 6.26 -11.73 -26.09
N LEU A 49 5.51 -12.83 -26.28
CA LEU A 49 5.59 -13.69 -27.47
C LEU A 49 5.05 -12.97 -28.70
N LEU A 50 4.00 -12.16 -28.59
CA LEU A 50 3.49 -11.31 -29.66
C LEU A 50 4.48 -10.17 -29.95
N GLY A 51 5.07 -9.57 -28.91
CA GLY A 51 6.15 -8.59 -29.05
C GLY A 51 7.40 -9.18 -29.71
N CYS A 52 7.79 -10.39 -29.34
CA CYS A 52 8.88 -11.17 -29.94
C CYS A 52 8.53 -11.62 -31.36
N ALA A 53 7.29 -12.03 -31.63
CA ALA A 53 6.81 -12.40 -32.96
C ALA A 53 6.75 -11.19 -33.88
N VAL A 54 6.28 -10.03 -33.41
CA VAL A 54 6.34 -8.75 -34.13
C VAL A 54 7.80 -8.32 -34.32
N TRP A 55 8.69 -8.53 -33.35
CA TRP A 55 10.13 -8.24 -33.45
C TRP A 55 10.86 -9.16 -34.45
N LEU A 56 10.48 -10.44 -34.50
CA LEU A 56 10.96 -11.45 -35.45
C LEU A 56 10.33 -11.27 -36.84
N PHE A 57 9.08 -10.86 -36.96
CA PHE A 57 8.43 -10.58 -38.24
C PHE A 57 8.95 -9.26 -38.84
N ALA A 58 9.15 -8.24 -38.00
CA ALA A 58 9.87 -7.02 -38.36
C ALA A 58 11.38 -7.23 -38.56
N SER A 59 11.92 -8.46 -38.39
CA SER A 59 13.33 -8.77 -38.64
C SER A 59 13.74 -8.63 -40.10
N LYS A 60 12.78 -8.65 -41.02
CA LYS A 60 13.09 -8.57 -42.45
C LYS A 60 13.37 -7.16 -42.96
N HIS A 61 12.85 -6.10 -42.32
CA HIS A 61 13.09 -4.73 -42.76
C HIS A 61 13.12 -3.67 -41.63
N ARG A 62 14.21 -2.89 -41.59
CA ARG A 62 14.44 -1.62 -40.86
C ARG A 62 14.81 -1.70 -39.37
N ARG A 63 16.11 -1.95 -39.09
CA ARG A 63 16.77 -1.83 -37.77
C ARG A 63 16.47 -0.52 -37.01
N ARG A 64 16.24 0.60 -37.70
CA ARG A 64 15.98 1.92 -37.07
C ARG A 64 14.61 1.99 -36.36
N LEU A 65 13.59 1.30 -36.87
CA LEU A 65 12.26 1.28 -36.23
C LEU A 65 12.27 0.45 -34.93
N LYS A 66 13.14 -0.57 -34.85
CA LYS A 66 13.33 -1.43 -33.67
C LYS A 66 13.94 -0.69 -32.48
N LEU A 67 14.91 0.20 -32.74
CA LEU A 67 15.55 1.01 -31.70
C LEU A 67 14.59 2.07 -31.15
N LEU A 68 13.73 2.65 -32.00
CA LEU A 68 12.72 3.62 -31.59
C LEU A 68 11.55 2.96 -30.83
N ALA A 69 11.04 1.82 -31.31
CA ALA A 69 9.96 1.09 -30.65
C ALA A 69 10.42 0.48 -29.31
N GLY A 70 11.58 -0.20 -29.28
CA GLY A 70 12.14 -0.74 -28.04
C GLY A 70 12.58 0.35 -27.05
N GLY A 71 13.06 1.49 -27.57
CA GLY A 71 13.46 2.64 -26.77
C GLY A 71 12.31 3.41 -26.12
N LEU A 72 11.08 3.32 -26.63
CA LEU A 72 9.91 4.00 -26.06
C LEU A 72 8.96 3.05 -25.31
N VAL A 73 8.75 1.83 -25.83
CA VAL A 73 7.81 0.87 -25.24
C VAL A 73 8.31 0.38 -23.88
N LEU A 74 9.59 0.03 -23.77
CA LEU A 74 10.16 -0.45 -22.50
C LEU A 74 10.06 0.58 -21.36
N PRO A 75 10.50 1.85 -21.51
CA PRO A 75 10.35 2.83 -20.43
C PRO A 75 8.88 3.18 -20.15
N LEU A 76 8.01 3.19 -21.16
CA LEU A 76 6.58 3.43 -20.94
C LEU A 76 5.92 2.28 -20.17
N SER A 77 6.27 1.02 -20.47
CA SER A 77 5.81 -0.15 -19.72
C SER A 77 6.36 -0.14 -18.28
N CYS A 78 7.63 0.21 -18.07
CA CYS A 78 8.19 0.38 -16.72
C CYS A 78 7.47 1.50 -15.95
N LEU A 79 7.17 2.62 -16.60
CA LEU A 79 6.41 3.72 -16.00
C LEU A 79 4.98 3.28 -15.63
N LEU A 80 4.31 2.55 -16.52
CA LEU A 80 2.98 2.01 -16.25
C LEU A 80 2.99 1.00 -15.10
N ILE A 81 4.01 0.13 -15.01
CA ILE A 81 4.16 -0.81 -13.89
C ILE A 81 4.48 -0.05 -12.58
N ALA A 82 5.28 1.02 -12.64
CA ALA A 82 5.57 1.84 -11.46
C ALA A 82 4.33 2.59 -10.96
N ILE A 83 3.48 3.08 -11.87
CA ILE A 83 2.23 3.78 -11.52
C ILE A 83 1.12 2.79 -11.15
N PHE A 84 1.12 1.61 -11.76
CA PHE A 84 0.09 0.58 -11.65
C PHE A 84 0.72 -0.82 -11.50
N PRO A 85 1.31 -1.12 -10.32
CA PRO A 85 1.93 -2.41 -10.10
C PRO A 85 0.87 -3.51 -10.20
N PRO A 86 1.10 -4.56 -11.01
CA PRO A 86 0.16 -5.68 -11.08
C PRO A 86 0.17 -6.44 -9.75
N LEU A 87 -1.00 -6.98 -9.35
CA LEU A 87 -1.17 -7.63 -8.03
C LEU A 87 -0.15 -8.74 -7.76
N TRP A 88 0.26 -9.51 -8.77
CA TRP A 88 1.29 -10.56 -8.61
C TRP A 88 2.64 -10.00 -8.14
N LEU A 89 3.01 -8.78 -8.56
CA LEU A 89 4.26 -8.15 -8.15
C LEU A 89 4.18 -7.74 -6.67
N LEU A 90 3.04 -7.22 -6.23
CA LEU A 90 2.80 -6.90 -4.82
C LEU A 90 2.83 -8.17 -3.96
N ASN A 91 2.21 -9.26 -4.42
CA ASN A 91 2.23 -10.55 -3.71
C ASN A 91 3.65 -11.14 -3.59
N THR A 92 4.53 -10.91 -4.58
CA THR A 92 5.94 -11.33 -4.46
C THR A 92 6.70 -10.51 -3.43
N VAL A 93 6.40 -9.22 -3.30
CA VAL A 93 7.04 -8.36 -2.28
C VAL A 93 6.54 -8.76 -0.89
N ASP A 94 5.22 -8.94 -0.74
CA ASP A 94 4.57 -9.46 0.47
C ASP A 94 5.29 -10.72 0.99
N TYR A 95 5.54 -11.69 0.11
CA TYR A 95 6.22 -12.93 0.47
C TYR A 95 7.64 -12.73 1.06
N PHE A 96 8.37 -11.69 0.66
CA PHE A 96 9.73 -11.42 1.16
C PHE A 96 9.79 -10.43 2.31
N THR A 97 8.77 -9.59 2.50
CA THR A 97 8.76 -8.54 3.52
C THR A 97 7.72 -8.73 4.62
N ALA A 98 6.88 -9.77 4.52
CA ALA A 98 5.72 -10.02 5.39
C ALA A 98 4.79 -8.78 5.48
N ALA A 99 4.64 -8.06 4.37
CA ALA A 99 3.92 -6.80 4.34
C ALA A 99 2.60 -6.93 3.60
N THR A 100 1.53 -6.58 4.29
CA THR A 100 0.18 -6.69 3.78
C THR A 100 -0.15 -5.49 2.87
N PHE A 101 -0.53 -5.76 1.63
CA PHE A 101 -1.03 -4.75 0.68
C PHE A 101 -2.55 -4.75 0.56
N CYS A 102 -3.16 -5.92 0.60
CA CYS A 102 -4.60 -6.13 0.58
C CYS A 102 -4.93 -7.49 1.20
N PHE A 103 -6.21 -7.78 1.36
CA PHE A 103 -6.67 -9.06 1.89
C PHE A 103 -7.40 -9.86 0.81
N ASP A 104 -7.27 -11.18 0.82
CA ASP A 104 -8.01 -12.04 -0.10
C ASP A 104 -9.38 -12.35 0.50
N THR A 105 -10.44 -11.93 -0.18
CA THR A 105 -11.82 -12.17 0.24
C THR A 105 -12.76 -11.99 -0.94
N SER A 106 -13.84 -12.79 -0.99
CA SER A 106 -14.94 -12.56 -1.93
C SER A 106 -15.99 -11.57 -1.44
N ASP A 107 -15.96 -11.21 -0.15
CA ASP A 107 -16.94 -10.32 0.44
C ASP A 107 -16.65 -8.87 0.02
N LYS A 108 -17.69 -8.10 -0.28
CA LYS A 108 -17.56 -6.67 -0.58
C LYS A 108 -17.25 -5.87 0.68
N VAL A 109 -16.04 -6.05 1.20
CA VAL A 109 -15.48 -5.36 2.35
C VAL A 109 -14.16 -4.72 1.92
N LEU A 110 -13.88 -3.52 2.40
CA LEU A 110 -12.60 -2.85 2.18
C LEU A 110 -12.27 -1.96 3.39
N ALA A 111 -11.00 -1.56 3.49
CA ALA A 111 -10.55 -0.64 4.51
C ALA A 111 -10.13 0.69 3.88
N ILE A 112 -10.61 1.79 4.46
CA ILE A 112 -10.05 3.12 4.24
C ILE A 112 -9.02 3.36 5.35
N THR A 113 -7.82 3.78 4.95
CA THR A 113 -6.73 4.10 5.86
C THR A 113 -6.26 5.52 5.62
N ILE A 114 -5.96 6.24 6.70
CA ILE A 114 -5.59 7.66 6.67
C ILE A 114 -4.24 7.81 7.37
N ASP A 115 -3.22 8.19 6.60
CA ASP A 115 -1.86 8.44 7.08
C ASP A 115 -1.70 9.89 7.54
N ASP A 116 -0.59 10.18 8.21
CA ASP A 116 -0.19 11.50 8.69
C ASP A 116 -1.10 12.12 9.76
N ALA A 117 -2.07 11.38 10.29
CA ALA A 117 -2.87 11.85 11.43
C ALA A 117 -1.94 12.11 12.64
N ILE A 118 -2.18 13.09 13.50
CA ILE A 118 -3.40 13.86 13.70
C ILE A 118 -3.24 15.34 13.29
N ASP A 119 -4.27 15.89 12.63
CA ASP A 119 -4.50 17.32 12.45
C ASP A 119 -5.84 17.68 13.10
N PRO A 120 -5.88 18.56 14.12
CA PRO A 120 -7.10 18.79 14.88
C PRO A 120 -8.31 19.26 14.07
N VAL A 121 -8.09 19.96 12.96
CA VAL A 121 -9.14 20.49 12.11
C VAL A 121 -9.62 19.41 11.14
N THR A 122 -8.70 18.84 10.36
CA THR A 122 -9.09 17.91 9.29
C THR A 122 -9.40 16.52 9.82
N THR A 123 -8.66 16.01 10.82
CA THR A 123 -9.00 14.73 11.46
C THR A 123 -10.40 14.77 12.06
N SER A 124 -10.75 15.83 12.80
CA SER A 124 -12.09 15.97 13.39
C SER A 124 -13.20 15.99 12.34
N ALA A 125 -13.01 16.76 11.25
CA ALA A 125 -13.99 16.82 10.18
C ALA A 125 -14.13 15.49 9.41
N ILE A 126 -13.03 14.72 9.28
CA ILE A 126 -13.07 13.38 8.70
C ILE A 126 -13.85 12.44 9.62
N LEU A 127 -13.61 12.47 10.93
CA LEU A 127 -14.35 11.66 11.90
C LEU A 127 -15.86 11.95 11.85
N ASP A 128 -16.25 13.22 11.81
CA ASP A 128 -17.66 13.62 11.68
C ASP A 128 -18.31 13.03 10.41
N LEU A 129 -17.57 13.02 9.29
CA LEU A 129 -18.05 12.43 8.03
C LEU A 129 -18.16 10.89 8.11
N LEU A 130 -17.20 10.22 8.74
CA LEU A 130 -17.24 8.77 8.92
C LEU A 130 -18.44 8.35 9.78
N ASP A 131 -18.72 9.12 10.84
CA ASP A 131 -19.88 8.96 11.71
C ASP A 131 -21.20 9.18 10.94
N GLU A 132 -21.29 10.23 10.11
CA GLU A 132 -22.47 10.52 9.26
C GLU A 132 -22.82 9.33 8.36
N HIS A 133 -21.81 8.65 7.82
CA HIS A 133 -21.99 7.50 6.94
C HIS A 133 -22.01 6.15 7.66
N ALA A 134 -21.86 6.13 8.99
CA ALA A 134 -21.76 4.92 9.81
C ALA A 134 -20.71 3.92 9.27
N VAL A 135 -19.52 4.42 8.94
CA VAL A 135 -18.38 3.63 8.44
C VAL A 135 -17.18 3.76 9.37
N GLN A 136 -16.25 2.80 9.27
CA GLN A 136 -15.01 2.82 10.03
C GLN A 136 -13.80 2.96 9.12
N ALA A 137 -12.72 3.51 9.67
CA ALA A 137 -11.42 3.65 9.03
C ALA A 137 -10.30 3.27 10.00
N THR A 138 -9.07 3.15 9.50
CA THR A 138 -7.87 2.99 10.32
C THR A 138 -6.97 4.22 10.14
N PHE A 139 -6.62 4.89 11.23
CA PHE A 139 -5.79 6.09 11.24
C PHE A 139 -4.36 5.73 11.63
N PHE A 140 -3.42 5.93 10.72
CA PHE A 140 -2.00 5.79 10.96
C PHE A 140 -1.46 7.10 11.52
N VAL A 141 -1.13 7.08 12.81
CA VAL A 141 -0.82 8.28 13.59
C VAL A 141 0.69 8.48 13.73
N MET A 142 1.13 9.72 13.50
CA MET A 142 2.43 10.24 13.88
C MET A 142 2.35 10.84 15.28
N THR A 143 3.20 10.39 16.20
CA THR A 143 3.05 10.76 17.62
C THR A 143 3.67 12.10 18.00
N ASP A 144 4.61 12.65 17.24
CA ASP A 144 5.24 13.94 17.56
C ASP A 144 4.27 15.12 17.33
N THR A 145 3.30 14.98 16.43
CA THR A 145 2.24 16.00 16.22
C THR A 145 1.32 16.14 17.44
N THR A 146 1.31 15.15 18.34
CA THR A 146 0.56 15.24 19.60
C THR A 146 1.17 16.22 20.60
N GLY A 147 2.46 16.57 20.46
CA GLY A 147 3.18 17.43 21.39
C GLY A 147 2.83 18.92 21.30
N GLU A 148 2.34 19.39 20.14
CA GLU A 148 2.04 20.83 19.94
C GLU A 148 0.73 21.25 20.63
N GLN A 149 -0.26 20.35 20.69
CA GLN A 149 -1.50 20.53 21.44
C GLN A 149 -1.92 19.21 22.12
N PRO A 150 -1.32 18.86 23.27
CA PRO A 150 -1.45 17.52 23.87
C PRO A 150 -2.88 17.15 24.26
N GLU A 151 -3.63 18.08 24.85
CA GLU A 151 -5.01 17.81 25.31
C GLU A 151 -5.97 17.58 24.13
N LEU A 152 -5.87 18.40 23.08
CA LEU A 152 -6.70 18.29 21.90
C LEU A 152 -6.36 17.02 21.11
N SER A 153 -5.07 16.72 20.97
CA SER A 153 -4.60 15.52 20.29
C SER A 153 -5.04 14.25 21.03
N SER A 154 -4.95 14.25 22.36
CA SER A 154 -5.42 13.13 23.19
C SER A 154 -6.93 12.91 23.07
N THR A 155 -7.72 13.99 23.03
CA THR A 155 -9.18 13.91 22.88
C THR A 155 -9.57 13.27 21.55
N ILE A 156 -8.92 13.68 20.46
CA ILE A 156 -9.22 13.13 19.12
C ILE A 156 -8.67 11.70 18.98
N LEU A 157 -7.50 11.40 19.55
CA LEU A 157 -6.99 10.02 19.61
C LEU A 157 -7.94 9.08 20.34
N GLN A 158 -8.49 9.53 21.47
CA GLN A 158 -9.50 8.77 22.20
C GLN A 158 -10.76 8.58 21.34
N ARG A 159 -11.23 9.63 20.65
CA ARG A 159 -12.36 9.52 19.71
C ARG A 159 -12.09 8.51 18.59
N ILE A 160 -10.87 8.50 18.02
CA ILE A 160 -10.48 7.50 17.02
C ILE A 160 -10.53 6.10 17.64
N ALA A 161 -9.96 5.90 18.82
CA ALA A 161 -9.89 4.59 19.47
C ALA A 161 -11.26 4.01 19.86
N GLU A 162 -12.27 4.87 20.06
CA GLU A 162 -13.63 4.45 20.44
C GLU A 162 -14.41 3.81 19.29
N THR A 163 -14.28 4.32 18.06
CA THR A 163 -15.11 3.88 16.91
C THR A 163 -14.31 3.43 15.69
N HIS A 164 -13.01 3.72 15.64
CA HIS A 164 -12.10 3.42 14.54
C HIS A 164 -10.90 2.64 15.04
N GLU A 165 -9.87 2.50 14.21
CA GLU A 165 -8.64 1.79 14.58
C GLU A 165 -7.42 2.73 14.52
N LEU A 166 -6.54 2.60 15.51
CA LEU A 166 -5.23 3.26 15.53
C LEU A 166 -4.17 2.35 14.88
N GLY A 167 -3.36 2.96 14.01
CA GLY A 167 -2.15 2.41 13.43
C GLY A 167 -0.95 3.26 13.79
N ASN A 168 0.23 2.65 13.83
CA ASN A 168 1.50 3.32 14.11
C ASN A 168 2.07 3.87 12.78
N HIS A 169 2.31 5.17 12.72
CA HIS A 169 2.99 5.85 11.61
C HIS A 169 4.26 6.56 12.07
N GLN A 170 4.97 5.98 13.05
CA GLN A 170 6.20 6.51 13.62
C GLN A 170 6.00 7.82 14.38
N THR A 171 7.07 8.52 14.77
CA THR A 171 6.93 9.81 15.47
C THR A 171 6.70 10.98 14.51
N ARG A 172 7.37 11.00 13.35
CA ARG A 172 7.41 12.15 12.42
C ARG A 172 7.30 11.75 10.96
N ASP A 173 6.86 12.69 10.13
CA ASP A 173 6.85 12.54 8.66
C ASP A 173 8.29 12.58 8.13
N GLN A 174 8.88 11.40 8.02
CA GLN A 174 10.20 11.22 7.41
C GLN A 174 10.26 9.93 6.59
N PRO A 175 10.99 9.91 5.47
CA PRO A 175 11.10 8.69 4.69
C PRO A 175 11.84 7.61 5.48
N ALA A 176 11.14 6.53 5.85
CA ALA A 176 11.68 5.49 6.72
C ALA A 176 12.97 4.85 6.19
N TRP A 177 13.12 4.78 4.86
CA TRP A 177 14.29 4.21 4.19
C TRP A 177 15.56 5.07 4.31
N GLN A 178 15.46 6.31 4.81
CA GLN A 178 16.61 7.17 5.10
C GLN A 178 17.13 7.00 6.53
N MET A 179 16.39 6.29 7.38
CA MET A 179 16.76 6.05 8.77
C MET A 179 17.70 4.85 8.88
N SER A 180 18.55 4.86 9.92
CA SER A 180 19.25 3.63 10.31
C SER A 180 18.26 2.63 10.91
N ALA A 181 18.59 1.34 10.89
CA ALA A 181 17.74 0.29 11.47
C ALA A 181 17.44 0.55 12.95
N ASP A 182 18.46 0.93 13.74
CA ASP A 182 18.30 1.21 15.17
C ASP A 182 17.45 2.45 15.42
N THR A 183 17.65 3.51 14.62
CA THR A 183 16.84 4.73 14.71
C THR A 183 15.38 4.43 14.38
N PHE A 184 15.13 3.65 13.32
CA PHE A 184 13.76 3.25 12.94
C PHE A 184 13.10 2.39 14.02
N ALA A 185 13.82 1.42 14.59
CA ALA A 185 13.27 0.57 15.64
C ALA A 185 12.93 1.36 16.91
N ALA A 186 13.80 2.28 17.33
CA ALA A 186 13.55 3.17 18.47
C ALA A 186 12.34 4.08 18.23
N ASP A 187 12.26 4.67 17.04
CA ASP A 187 11.17 5.55 16.59
C ASP A 187 9.80 4.83 16.55
N VAL A 188 9.77 3.60 16.04
CA VAL A 188 8.57 2.75 16.07
C VAL A 188 8.16 2.41 17.50
N ALA A 189 9.12 2.04 18.36
CA ALA A 189 8.85 1.68 19.76
C ALA A 189 8.33 2.88 20.58
N GLU A 190 8.90 4.07 20.35
CA GLU A 190 8.42 5.32 20.97
C GLU A 190 6.98 5.63 20.56
N ALA A 191 6.68 5.60 19.26
CA ALA A 191 5.33 5.80 18.77
C ALA A 191 4.35 4.75 19.30
N GLN A 192 4.78 3.48 19.36
CA GLN A 192 3.97 2.38 19.89
C GLN A 192 3.64 2.59 21.36
N HIS A 193 4.62 3.02 22.16
CA HIS A 193 4.42 3.32 23.57
C HIS A 193 3.37 4.41 23.76
N THR A 194 3.50 5.55 23.07
CA THR A 194 2.54 6.66 23.16
C THR A 194 1.13 6.24 22.74
N LEU A 195 0.99 5.48 21.65
CA LEU A 195 -0.34 5.07 21.16
C LEU A 195 -1.00 4.00 22.05
N SER A 196 -0.19 3.22 22.79
CA SER A 196 -0.70 2.15 23.67
C SER A 196 -1.58 2.67 24.81
N ASP A 197 -1.43 3.94 25.20
CA ASP A 197 -2.28 4.61 26.19
C ASP A 197 -3.73 4.79 25.72
N PHE A 198 -3.97 4.75 24.41
CA PHE A 198 -5.29 4.96 23.80
C PHE A 198 -5.94 3.64 23.34
N GLY A 199 -5.17 2.57 23.18
CA GLY A 199 -5.69 1.26 22.79
C GLY A 199 -4.63 0.35 22.18
N SER A 200 -5.06 -0.86 21.80
CA SER A 200 -4.16 -1.81 21.13
C SER A 200 -3.86 -1.35 19.70
N VAL A 201 -2.58 -1.13 19.40
CA VAL A 201 -2.10 -0.85 18.04
C VAL A 201 -1.41 -2.08 17.48
N ARG A 202 -1.92 -2.57 16.34
CA ARG A 202 -1.44 -3.79 15.66
C ARG A 202 -0.68 -3.52 14.37
N TRP A 203 -1.01 -2.43 13.69
CA TRP A 203 -0.50 -2.16 12.35
C TRP A 203 0.55 -1.07 12.37
N LEU A 204 1.65 -1.32 11.65
CA LEU A 204 2.69 -0.35 11.35
C LEU A 204 2.66 -0.05 9.85
N ARG A 205 2.65 1.24 9.49
CA ARG A 205 2.93 1.68 8.13
C ARG A 205 4.19 2.54 8.15
N PRO A 206 5.31 2.10 7.55
CA PRO A 206 6.50 2.94 7.46
C PRO A 206 6.30 4.12 6.50
N GLY A 207 6.84 5.28 6.88
CA GLY A 207 6.79 6.50 6.07
C GLY A 207 7.37 6.31 4.66
N ALA A 208 6.73 6.95 3.69
CA ALA A 208 7.09 6.93 2.26
C ALA A 208 6.98 5.56 1.53
N GLY A 209 6.38 4.53 2.15
CA GLY A 209 5.97 3.30 1.47
C GLY A 209 7.09 2.40 0.93
N VAL A 210 8.35 2.67 1.29
CA VAL A 210 9.51 1.83 0.91
C VAL A 210 9.84 0.90 2.06
N LEU A 211 9.77 -0.41 1.81
CA LEU A 211 10.09 -1.44 2.80
C LEU A 211 11.53 -1.92 2.70
N THR A 212 12.10 -2.20 3.87
CA THR A 212 13.40 -2.84 4.04
C THR A 212 13.27 -3.99 5.04
N LEU A 213 14.18 -4.97 4.99
CA LEU A 213 14.18 -6.09 5.94
C LEU A 213 14.36 -5.63 7.39
N SER A 214 15.10 -4.55 7.63
CA SER A 214 15.23 -3.95 8.95
C SER A 214 13.90 -3.42 9.49
N MET A 215 13.03 -2.90 8.63
CA MET A 215 11.70 -2.44 9.05
C MET A 215 10.79 -3.60 9.46
N ALA A 216 10.89 -4.75 8.77
CA ALA A 216 10.17 -5.96 9.15
C ALA A 216 10.61 -6.47 10.53
N GLY A 217 11.92 -6.49 10.80
CA GLY A 217 12.45 -6.87 12.12
C GLY A 217 12.03 -5.91 13.23
N ALA A 218 11.98 -4.59 12.95
CA ALA A 218 11.47 -3.61 13.91
C ALA A 218 9.98 -3.81 14.22
N ALA A 219 9.16 -4.05 13.19
CA ALA A 219 7.74 -4.36 13.37
C ALA A 219 7.55 -5.62 14.24
N GLU A 220 8.25 -6.70 13.92
CA GLU A 220 8.21 -7.96 14.68
C GLU A 220 8.61 -7.76 16.14
N SER A 221 9.64 -6.94 16.42
CA SER A 221 10.10 -6.66 17.78
C SER A 221 9.06 -5.95 18.67
N GLN A 222 8.07 -5.31 18.07
CA GLN A 222 6.97 -4.61 18.74
C GLN A 222 5.62 -5.36 18.61
N ASP A 223 5.63 -6.61 18.12
CA ASP A 223 4.42 -7.39 17.80
C ASP A 223 3.47 -6.66 16.82
N LEU A 224 4.06 -5.90 15.89
CA LEU A 224 3.35 -5.14 14.86
C LEU A 224 3.38 -5.85 13.51
N GLN A 225 2.33 -5.64 12.72
CA GLN A 225 2.20 -6.13 11.36
C GLN A 225 2.33 -4.98 10.36
N LEU A 226 3.10 -5.19 9.30
CA LEU A 226 3.29 -4.19 8.25
C LEU A 226 2.07 -4.11 7.33
N LEU A 227 1.55 -2.90 7.12
CA LEU A 227 0.46 -2.61 6.19
C LEU A 227 0.81 -1.45 5.26
N LEU A 228 0.91 -1.71 3.95
CA LEU A 228 1.19 -0.68 2.95
C LEU A 228 -0.05 -0.22 2.16
N GLY A 229 -1.02 -1.11 1.97
CA GLY A 229 -2.18 -0.82 1.11
C GLY A 229 -1.91 -0.97 -0.39
N ASN A 230 -2.97 -1.11 -1.18
CA ASN A 230 -2.88 -1.37 -2.63
C ASN A 230 -3.59 -0.33 -3.51
N VAL A 231 -4.36 0.59 -2.92
CA VAL A 231 -5.04 1.68 -3.64
C VAL A 231 -4.51 3.02 -3.12
N PHE A 232 -3.63 3.65 -3.90
CA PHE A 232 -3.00 4.93 -3.59
C PHE A 232 -3.44 5.99 -4.63
N PRO A 233 -4.41 6.86 -4.32
CA PRO A 233 -5.04 7.78 -5.27
C PRO A 233 -4.29 9.10 -5.45
N TRP A 234 -3.04 9.19 -4.97
CA TRP A 234 -2.14 10.34 -5.14
C TRP A 234 -2.68 11.64 -4.55
N ASP A 235 -3.55 11.59 -3.54
CA ASP A 235 -4.12 12.75 -2.84
C ASP A 235 -3.05 13.62 -2.16
N SER A 236 -1.90 13.05 -1.81
CA SER A 236 -0.72 13.76 -1.30
C SER A 236 0.02 14.57 -2.36
N HIS A 237 0.01 14.14 -3.63
CA HIS A 237 0.80 14.74 -4.71
C HIS A 237 -0.02 15.45 -5.80
N HIS A 238 -1.31 15.13 -5.90
CA HIS A 238 -2.21 15.65 -6.90
C HIS A 238 -3.43 16.31 -6.25
N THR A 239 -3.74 17.54 -6.66
CA THR A 239 -4.76 18.35 -5.97
C THR A 239 -6.19 18.09 -6.43
N SER A 240 -6.40 17.37 -7.54
CA SER A 240 -7.75 17.09 -8.06
C SER A 240 -8.46 15.99 -7.28
N VAL A 241 -9.44 16.39 -6.47
CA VAL A 241 -10.39 15.49 -5.80
C VAL A 241 -11.02 14.51 -6.78
N SER A 242 -11.54 15.01 -7.91
CA SER A 242 -12.21 14.16 -8.92
C SER A 242 -11.29 13.11 -9.55
N PHE A 243 -9.98 13.36 -9.62
CA PHE A 243 -9.01 12.37 -10.09
C PHE A 243 -8.85 11.27 -9.05
N SER A 244 -8.59 11.65 -7.81
CA SER A 244 -8.38 10.72 -6.70
C SER A 244 -9.64 9.87 -6.44
N SER A 245 -10.83 10.46 -6.43
CA SER A 245 -12.09 9.71 -6.29
C SER A 245 -12.28 8.69 -7.41
N ARG A 246 -12.10 9.09 -8.69
CA ARG A 246 -12.20 8.16 -9.83
C ARG A 246 -11.14 7.07 -9.79
N TYR A 247 -9.93 7.40 -9.33
CA TYR A 247 -8.87 6.42 -9.13
C TYR A 247 -9.30 5.35 -8.13
N VAL A 248 -9.79 5.76 -6.94
CA VAL A 248 -10.29 4.84 -5.91
C VAL A 248 -11.40 3.97 -6.50
N MET A 249 -12.45 4.58 -7.05
CA MET A 249 -13.60 3.86 -7.60
C MET A 249 -13.24 2.87 -8.73
N GLY A 250 -12.21 3.19 -9.53
CA GLY A 250 -11.72 2.30 -10.58
C GLY A 250 -10.87 1.13 -10.08
N ARG A 251 -10.33 1.22 -8.87
CA ARG A 251 -9.32 0.29 -8.33
C ARG A 251 -9.80 -0.56 -7.18
N VAL A 252 -10.80 -0.11 -6.42
CA VAL A 252 -11.36 -0.90 -5.33
C VAL A 252 -11.91 -2.25 -5.81
N ARG A 253 -11.63 -3.27 -5.02
CA ARG A 253 -12.07 -4.65 -5.14
C ARG A 253 -12.32 -5.16 -3.71
N PRO A 254 -13.06 -6.28 -3.51
CA PRO A 254 -13.07 -7.01 -2.25
C PRO A 254 -11.67 -7.11 -1.65
N GLY A 255 -11.52 -6.77 -0.37
CA GLY A 255 -10.25 -6.84 0.34
C GLY A 255 -9.28 -5.67 0.11
N ALA A 256 -9.67 -4.65 -0.65
CA ALA A 256 -8.82 -3.49 -0.90
C ALA A 256 -8.51 -2.69 0.37
N VAL A 257 -7.32 -2.10 0.41
CA VAL A 257 -6.85 -1.17 1.44
C VAL A 257 -6.48 0.13 0.75
N VAL A 258 -7.31 1.15 0.97
CA VAL A 258 -7.17 2.50 0.39
C VAL A 258 -6.32 3.36 1.29
N VAL A 259 -5.31 4.02 0.75
CA VAL A 259 -4.39 4.92 1.47
C VAL A 259 -4.72 6.35 1.09
N LEU A 260 -5.07 7.16 2.08
CA LEU A 260 -5.29 8.61 1.98
C LEU A 260 -4.45 9.31 3.06
N HIS A 261 -4.31 10.62 3.00
CA HIS A 261 -3.43 11.37 3.91
C HIS A 261 -4.18 12.51 4.60
N ASP A 262 -3.76 12.81 5.82
CA ASP A 262 -4.27 13.94 6.60
C ASP A 262 -3.30 15.14 6.57
N GLN A 263 -3.61 16.15 7.39
CA GLN A 263 -2.91 17.42 7.59
C GLN A 263 -3.17 18.52 6.55
N GLY A 264 -3.67 19.66 7.04
CA GLY A 264 -3.89 20.88 6.28
C GLY A 264 -4.57 20.62 4.92
N ALA A 265 -3.94 21.10 3.85
CA ALA A 265 -4.50 20.96 2.50
C ALA A 265 -4.59 19.50 2.00
N ARG A 266 -3.80 18.56 2.54
CA ARG A 266 -3.95 17.11 2.23
C ARG A 266 -5.22 16.57 2.89
N GLY A 267 -5.39 16.83 4.18
CA GLY A 267 -6.59 16.45 4.93
C GLY A 267 -7.89 17.02 4.36
N GLU A 268 -7.89 18.29 3.93
CA GLU A 268 -9.05 18.90 3.24
C GLU A 268 -9.41 18.18 1.94
N ARG A 269 -8.39 17.75 1.17
CA ARG A 269 -8.62 16.96 -0.05
C ARG A 269 -9.13 15.57 0.27
N THR A 270 -8.56 14.90 1.27
CA THR A 270 -9.03 13.60 1.76
C THR A 270 -10.49 13.68 2.17
N LEU A 271 -10.88 14.69 2.96
CA LEU A 271 -12.27 14.92 3.33
C LEU A 271 -13.18 15.06 2.10
N ALA A 272 -12.75 15.82 1.09
CA ALA A 272 -13.51 15.98 -0.14
C ALA A 272 -13.61 14.68 -0.97
N VAL A 273 -12.52 13.89 -1.05
CA VAL A 273 -12.52 12.57 -1.71
C VAL A 273 -13.47 11.62 -0.98
N LEU A 274 -13.39 11.55 0.35
CA LEU A 274 -14.25 10.69 1.18
C LEU A 274 -15.74 11.00 0.97
N ARG A 275 -16.12 12.28 0.90
CA ARG A 275 -17.49 12.72 0.59
C ARG A 275 -17.98 12.18 -0.76
N GLU A 276 -17.11 12.06 -1.75
CA GLU A 276 -17.48 11.51 -3.05
C GLU A 276 -17.55 9.98 -3.03
N ILE A 277 -16.56 9.29 -2.43
CA ILE A 277 -16.41 7.84 -2.59
C ILE A 277 -17.26 7.02 -1.61
N ILE A 278 -17.46 7.46 -0.36
CA ILE A 278 -18.15 6.64 0.65
C ILE A 278 -19.58 6.28 0.20
N PRO A 279 -20.44 7.24 -0.22
CA PRO A 279 -21.80 6.92 -0.65
C PRO A 279 -21.82 5.97 -1.86
N GLN A 280 -20.90 6.15 -2.79
CA GLN A 280 -20.81 5.33 -4.01
C GLN A 280 -20.37 3.90 -3.68
N LEU A 281 -19.41 3.73 -2.78
CA LEU A 281 -18.95 2.41 -2.32
C LEU A 281 -20.08 1.67 -1.59
N GLN A 282 -20.77 2.34 -0.67
CA GLN A 282 -21.93 1.77 0.02
C GLN A 282 -23.04 1.40 -0.97
N GLN A 283 -23.34 2.25 -1.95
CA GLN A 283 -24.32 1.94 -3.01
C GLN A 283 -23.93 0.72 -3.85
N GLN A 284 -22.63 0.49 -4.06
CA GLN A 284 -22.10 -0.71 -4.72
C GLN A 284 -22.11 -1.96 -3.82
N GLY A 285 -22.53 -1.82 -2.57
CA GLY A 285 -22.63 -2.88 -1.57
C GLY A 285 -21.34 -3.13 -0.80
N TYR A 286 -20.38 -2.20 -0.82
CA TYR A 286 -19.19 -2.31 0.02
C TYR A 286 -19.48 -1.90 1.47
N ARG A 287 -18.99 -2.71 2.40
CA ARG A 287 -18.82 -2.35 3.79
C ARG A 287 -17.41 -1.80 4.01
N LEU A 288 -17.33 -0.63 4.65
CA LEU A 288 -16.07 0.01 5.00
C LEU A 288 -15.78 -0.29 6.46
N VAL A 289 -14.72 -1.04 6.71
CA VAL A 289 -14.34 -1.58 8.03
C VAL A 289 -12.90 -1.21 8.36
N THR A 290 -12.51 -1.37 9.62
CA THR A 290 -11.09 -1.23 10.01
C THR A 290 -10.24 -2.33 9.38
N VAL A 291 -8.93 -2.10 9.29
CA VAL A 291 -7.97 -3.08 8.76
C VAL A 291 -8.00 -4.38 9.57
N SER A 292 -8.05 -4.28 10.90
CA SER A 292 -8.17 -5.48 11.75
C SER A 292 -9.46 -6.25 11.51
N GLU A 293 -10.60 -5.59 11.29
CA GLU A 293 -11.83 -6.29 10.94
C GLU A 293 -11.75 -6.92 9.55
N LEU A 294 -11.20 -6.21 8.57
CA LEU A 294 -10.98 -6.73 7.23
C LEU A 294 -10.13 -8.00 7.25
N ALA A 295 -9.02 -8.00 8.00
CA ALA A 295 -8.16 -9.15 8.20
C ALA A 295 -8.90 -10.35 8.81
N LYS A 296 -9.75 -10.09 9.82
CA LYS A 296 -10.56 -11.14 10.48
C LYS A 296 -11.62 -11.73 9.55
N LEU A 297 -12.23 -10.93 8.68
CA LEU A 297 -13.23 -11.39 7.72
C LEU A 297 -12.59 -12.21 6.61
N ALA A 298 -11.45 -11.77 6.09
CA ALA A 298 -10.68 -12.50 5.08
C ALA A 298 -10.18 -13.87 5.58
N ALA A 299 -9.68 -13.94 6.82
CA ALA A 299 -9.15 -15.19 7.38
C ALA A 299 -10.21 -16.29 7.66
N LYS A 300 -11.51 -15.97 7.56
CA LYS A 300 -12.62 -16.92 7.81
C LYS A 300 -13.08 -17.67 6.55
N GLN A 301 -12.53 -17.34 5.39
CA GLN A 301 -12.88 -17.92 4.09
C GLN A 301 -11.89 -19.02 3.71
#